data_AF-A0A0F0FP71-F1
#
_entry.id   AF-A0A0F0FP71-F1
#
_cell.length_a   1.000
_cell.length_b   1.000
_cell.length_c   1.000
_cell.angle_alpha   90.00
_cell.angle_beta   90.00
_cell.angle_gamma   90.00
#
_symmetry.space_group_name_H-M   'P 1'
#
loop_
_entity.id
_entity.type
_entity.pdbx_description
1 polymer ?
#
loop_
_entity_poly.entity_id
_entity_poly.type
_entity_poly.pdbx_seq_one_letter_code
_entity_poly.pdbx_strand_id
1 'polypeptide(L)'
;MKVTGDWLPPEVVIDAFSNGQLWNGWLIPFFTLEAALALREHMPELYYSEATDQFCLQGDDPQWCGATDLTIDGKVVKCYAIGDSYCWKRADL
;
A
#
# COMPACT_ATOMS: atom_id res chain seq x y z
N MET A 1 -9.03 -1.56 7.05
CA MET A 1 -8.17 -1.44 8.26
C MET A 1 -7.30 -0.21 8.11
N LYS A 2 -6.65 0.25 9.18
CA LYS A 2 -5.69 1.35 9.13
C LYS A 2 -4.28 0.83 9.38
N VAL A 3 -3.30 1.34 8.63
CA VAL A 3 -1.90 0.91 8.72
C VAL A 3 -0.94 2.09 8.87
N THR A 4 0.22 1.80 9.45
CA THR A 4 1.37 2.70 9.58
C THR A 4 2.67 1.88 9.54
N GLY A 5 3.82 2.54 9.62
CA GLY A 5 5.14 1.93 9.70
C GLY A 5 6.11 2.83 10.45
N ASP A 6 7.15 2.27 11.07
CA ASP A 6 8.12 3.05 11.87
C ASP A 6 8.91 4.08 11.04
N TRP A 7 8.89 3.92 9.72
CA TRP A 7 9.52 4.80 8.74
C TRP A 7 8.59 5.93 8.26
N LEU A 8 7.29 5.88 8.59
CA LEU A 8 6.35 6.97 8.37
C LEU A 8 6.33 7.90 9.59
N PRO A 9 5.97 9.19 9.41
CA PRO A 9 5.64 10.04 10.55
C PRO A 9 4.56 9.38 11.43
N PRO A 10 4.68 9.39 12.77
CA PRO A 10 3.78 8.66 13.67
C PRO A 10 2.29 9.00 13.53
N GLU A 11 1.98 10.21 13.09
CA GLU A 11 0.62 10.69 12.84
C GLU A 11 0.01 10.19 11.53
N VAL A 12 0.84 9.63 10.64
CA VAL A 12 0.40 9.16 9.32
C VAL A 12 -0.18 7.76 9.44
N VAL A 13 -1.48 7.70 9.16
CA VAL A 13 -2.26 6.47 9.18
C VAL A 13 -3.10 6.42 7.92
N ILE A 14 -2.93 5.36 7.13
CA ILE A 14 -3.57 5.22 5.82
C ILE A 14 -4.56 4.05 5.85
N ASP A 15 -5.71 4.24 5.20
CA ASP A 15 -6.70 3.17 5.02
C ASP A 15 -6.23 2.14 3.99
N ALA A 16 -6.32 0.86 4.35
CA ALA A 16 -5.93 -0.26 3.50
C ALA A 16 -6.85 -1.47 3.71
N PHE A 17 -6.84 -2.38 2.74
CA PHE A 17 -7.39 -3.72 2.84
C PHE A 17 -6.29 -4.74 3.16
N SER A 18 -6.71 -5.93 3.59
CA SER A 18 -5.84 -7.09 3.75
C SER A 18 -6.58 -8.31 3.23
N ASN A 19 -5.85 -9.18 2.55
CA ASN A 19 -6.31 -10.52 2.18
C ASN A 19 -5.79 -11.60 3.16
N GLY A 20 -5.20 -11.19 4.29
CA GLY A 20 -4.60 -12.08 5.29
C GLY A 20 -3.19 -12.58 4.97
N GLN A 21 -2.64 -12.28 3.79
CA GLN A 21 -1.24 -12.62 3.48
C GLN A 21 -0.28 -11.69 4.23
N LEU A 22 0.88 -12.26 4.58
CA LEU A 22 1.97 -11.59 5.27
C LEU A 22 3.27 -11.77 4.49
N TRP A 23 4.17 -10.81 4.61
CA TRP A 23 5.56 -10.91 4.14
C TRP A 23 6.49 -10.95 5.34
N ASN A 24 7.20 -12.07 5.54
CA ASN A 24 8.09 -12.28 6.70
C ASN A 24 7.42 -12.00 8.07
N GLY A 25 6.11 -12.21 8.18
CA GLY A 25 5.31 -11.94 9.37
C GLY A 25 4.74 -10.52 9.47
N TRP A 26 5.09 -9.62 8.55
CA TRP A 26 4.55 -8.27 8.44
C TRP A 26 3.34 -8.20 7.51
N LEU A 27 2.48 -7.20 7.70
CA LEU A 27 1.29 -7.03 6.89
C LEU A 27 1.64 -6.65 5.45
N ILE A 28 0.87 -7.17 4.50
CA ILE A 28 0.83 -6.66 3.13
C ILE A 28 -0.46 -5.85 2.98
N PRO A 29 -0.41 -4.52 3.10
CA PRO A 29 -1.58 -3.67 2.88
C PRO A 29 -1.90 -3.52 1.40
N PHE A 30 -3.19 -3.51 1.08
CA PHE A 30 -3.72 -3.24 -0.25
C PHE A 30 -4.45 -1.90 -0.24
N PHE A 31 -3.88 -0.90 -0.90
CA PHE A 31 -4.40 0.47 -0.91
C PHE A 31 -5.31 0.71 -2.10
N THR A 32 -6.38 1.49 -1.94
CA THR A 32 -7.10 2.04 -3.09
C THR A 32 -6.23 3.07 -3.81
N LEU A 33 -6.60 3.48 -5.03
CA LEU A 33 -5.90 4.56 -5.74
C LEU A 33 -5.81 5.84 -4.89
N GLU A 34 -6.92 6.24 -4.27
CA GLU A 34 -6.98 7.41 -3.39
C GLU A 34 -6.02 7.30 -2.20
N ALA A 35 -6.06 6.17 -1.49
CA ALA A 35 -5.19 5.93 -0.33
C ALA A 35 -3.71 5.86 -0.73
N ALA A 36 -3.40 5.25 -1.88
CA ALA A 36 -2.05 5.18 -2.42
C ALA A 36 -1.51 6.56 -2.86
N LEU A 37 -2.38 7.42 -3.41
CA LEU A 37 -2.02 8.81 -3.72
C LEU A 37 -1.79 9.65 -2.46
N ALA A 38 -2.54 9.40 -1.38
CA ALA A 38 -2.27 10.02 -0.08
C ALA A 38 -0.94 9.54 0.51
N LEU A 39 -0.66 8.23 0.41
CA LEU A 39 0.61 7.66 0.86
C LEU A 39 1.82 8.27 0.14
N ARG A 40 1.68 8.62 -1.14
CA ARG A 40 2.72 9.29 -1.94
C ARG A 40 3.18 10.63 -1.33
N GLU A 41 2.32 11.33 -0.60
CA GLU A 41 2.71 12.58 0.06
C GLU A 41 3.80 12.38 1.12
N HIS A 42 3.94 11.14 1.61
CA HIS A 42 4.92 10.74 2.63
C HIS A 42 6.02 9.82 2.08
N MET A 43 5.85 9.29 0.87
CA MET A 43 6.80 8.44 0.17
C MET A 43 7.23 9.13 -1.14
N PRO A 44 8.24 10.02 -1.11
CA PRO A 44 8.64 10.80 -2.29
C PRO A 44 9.13 9.92 -3.46
N GLU A 45 9.56 8.69 -3.20
CA GLU A 45 9.95 7.69 -4.19
C GLU A 45 8.76 6.97 -4.86
N LEU A 46 7.53 7.15 -4.34
CA LEU A 46 6.34 6.50 -4.85
C LEU A 46 5.75 7.29 -6.03
N TYR A 47 5.69 6.68 -7.20
CA TYR A 47 5.10 7.30 -8.40
C TYR A 47 3.95 6.44 -8.94
N TYR A 48 2.92 7.08 -9.48
CA TYR A 48 1.80 6.41 -10.13
C TYR A 48 1.85 6.62 -11.65
N SER A 49 1.84 5.52 -12.41
CA SER A 49 1.77 5.52 -13.87
C SER A 49 0.33 5.23 -14.30
N GLU A 50 -0.38 6.27 -14.74
CA GLU A 50 -1.73 6.11 -15.33
C GLU A 50 -1.73 5.24 -16.59
N ALA A 51 -0.64 5.27 -17.37
CA ALA A 51 -0.53 4.52 -18.62
C ALA A 51 -0.49 3.01 -18.41
N THR A 52 0.03 2.56 -17.26
CA THR A 52 0.17 1.14 -16.93
C THR A 52 -0.73 0.68 -15.78
N ASP A 53 -1.42 1.61 -15.09
CA ASP A 53 -2.21 1.36 -13.89
C ASP A 53 -1.38 0.69 -12.78
N GLN A 54 -0.22 1.28 -12.48
CA GLN A 54 0.74 0.75 -11.50
C GLN A 54 1.36 1.86 -10.67
N PHE A 55 1.66 1.51 -9.42
CA PHE A 55 2.59 2.29 -8.60
C PHE A 55 4.01 1.76 -8.77
N CYS A 56 5.00 2.63 -8.62
CA CYS A 56 6.42 2.30 -8.62
C CYS A 56 7.07 2.90 -7.39
N LEU A 57 7.72 2.07 -6.58
CA LEU A 57 8.67 2.53 -5.58
C LEU A 57 10.02 2.66 -6.28
N GLN A 58 10.46 3.90 -6.48
CA GLN A 58 11.74 4.19 -7.12
C GLN A 58 12.91 3.90 -6.16
N GLY A 59 14.04 3.49 -6.71
CA GLY A 59 15.24 3.14 -5.98
C GLY A 59 16.26 2.48 -6.91
N ASP A 60 17.30 1.88 -6.32
CA ASP A 60 18.30 1.13 -7.09
C ASP A 60 17.69 -0.12 -7.77
N ASP A 61 16.65 -0.70 -7.17
CA ASP A 61 15.83 -1.77 -7.74
C ASP A 61 14.34 -1.37 -7.68
N PRO A 62 13.80 -0.76 -8.75
CA PRO A 62 12.44 -0.24 -8.74
C PRO A 62 11.38 -1.35 -8.60
N GLN A 63 10.48 -1.19 -7.64
CA GLN A 63 9.40 -2.15 -7.40
C GLN A 63 8.09 -1.66 -8.01
N TRP A 64 7.59 -2.39 -9.01
CA TRP A 64 6.29 -2.12 -9.64
C TRP A 64 5.16 -2.87 -8.93
N CYS A 65 4.17 -2.12 -8.47
CA CYS A 65 3.00 -2.59 -7.74
C CYS A 65 1.76 -2.43 -8.64
N GLY A 66 1.38 -3.50 -9.32
CA GLY A 66 0.22 -3.49 -10.23
C GLY A 66 -1.13 -3.50 -9.52
N ALA A 67 -2.15 -2.96 -10.19
CA ALA A 67 -3.53 -3.08 -9.73
C ALA A 67 -3.93 -4.56 -9.53
N THR A 68 -4.61 -4.83 -8.42
CA THR A 68 -5.14 -6.14 -8.04
C THR A 68 -6.56 -5.98 -7.54
N ASP A 69 -7.46 -6.83 -8.00
CA ASP A 69 -8.84 -6.86 -7.54
C ASP A 69 -8.97 -7.73 -6.29
N LEU A 70 -9.45 -7.13 -5.20
CA LEU A 70 -9.82 -7.85 -3.98
C LEU A 70 -11.34 -7.94 -3.85
N THR A 71 -11.84 -9.10 -3.40
CA THR A 71 -13.25 -9.24 -3.04
C THR A 71 -13.43 -9.00 -1.54
N ILE A 72 -14.08 -7.89 -1.18
CA ILE A 72 -14.36 -7.47 0.19
C ILE A 72 -15.88 -7.39 0.36
N ASP A 73 -16.43 -8.16 1.30
CA ASP A 73 -17.88 -8.22 1.55
C ASP A 73 -18.74 -8.40 0.28
N GLY A 74 -18.25 -9.23 -0.64
CA GLY A 74 -18.91 -9.52 -1.93
C GLY A 74 -18.78 -8.42 -3.00
N LYS A 75 -18.00 -7.37 -2.74
CA LYS A 75 -17.69 -6.30 -3.70
C LYS A 75 -16.25 -6.41 -4.18
N VAL A 76 -16.04 -6.23 -5.48
CA VAL A 76 -14.69 -6.13 -6.06
C VAL A 76 -14.17 -4.72 -5.84
N VAL A 77 -12.97 -4.62 -5.27
CA VAL A 77 -12.26 -3.36 -5.00
C VAL A 77 -10.87 -3.44 -5.63
N LYS A 78 -10.58 -2.55 -6.57
CA LYS A 78 -9.24 -2.40 -7.15
C LYS A 78 -8.29 -1.78 -6.12
N CYS A 79 -7.18 -2.46 -5.87
CA CYS A 79 -6.18 -2.05 -4.89
C CYS A 79 -4.75 -2.26 -5.42
N TYR A 80 -3.76 -1.75 -4.68
CA TYR A 80 -2.32 -1.88 -4.99
C TYR A 80 -1.59 -2.34 -3.73
N ALA A 81 -0.79 -3.40 -3.84
CA ALA A 81 0.06 -3.89 -2.75
C ALA A 81 1.38 -3.09 -2.73
N ILE A 82 1.40 -1.95 -2.04
CA ILE A 82 2.54 -1.03 -2.04
C ILE A 82 3.43 -1.32 -0.83
N GLY A 83 4.72 -1.51 -1.08
CA GLY A 83 5.68 -1.84 -0.03
C GLY A 83 5.35 -3.17 0.64
N ASP A 84 4.97 -4.19 -0.11
CA ASP A 84 4.76 -5.55 0.41
C ASP A 84 6.02 -6.15 1.07
N SER A 85 7.18 -5.50 0.87
CA SER A 85 8.49 -5.76 1.46
C SER A 85 8.82 -4.85 2.66
N TYR A 86 7.86 -4.05 3.12
CA TYR A 86 8.05 -3.12 4.23
C TYR A 86 7.41 -3.68 5.50
N CYS A 87 7.94 -3.30 6.67
CA CYS A 87 7.44 -3.75 7.97
C CYS A 87 6.15 -3.00 8.37
N TRP A 88 5.09 -3.11 7.57
CA TRP A 88 3.80 -2.49 7.85
C TRP A 88 3.15 -3.07 9.10
N LYS A 89 2.50 -2.19 9.87
CA LYS A 89 1.80 -2.51 11.12
C LYS A 89 0.37 -1.99 11.06
N ARG A 90 -0.53 -2.59 11.85
CA ARG A 90 -1.82 -1.96 12.11
C ARG A 90 -1.56 -0.69 12.91
N ALA A 91 -2.29 0.37 12.59
CA ALA A 91 -2.35 1.51 13.47
C ALA A 91 -3.23 1.14 14.67
N ASP A 92 -2.68 1.24 15.88
CA ASP A 92 -3.46 1.15 17.11
C ASP A 92 -4.27 2.45 17.22
N LEU A 93 -5.60 2.33 17.17
CA LEU A 93 -6.54 3.44 17.37
C LEU A 93 -7.09 3.43 18.80
#